data_AF-A0AAW2T8C8-F1
#
_entry.id   AF-A0AAW2T8C8-F1
#
_cell.length_a   1.000
_cell.length_b   1.000
_cell.length_c   1.000
_cell.angle_alpha   90.00
_cell.angle_beta   90.00
_cell.angle_gamma   90.00
#
_symmetry.space_group_name_H-M   'P 1'
#
loop_
_entity.id
_entity.type
_entity.pdbx_description
1 polymer ?
#
loop_
_entity_poly.entity_id
_entity_poly.type
_entity_poly.pdbx_seq_one_letter_code
_entity_poly.pdbx_strand_id
1 'polypeptide(L)'
;MKENMLPDMNSIASGGDESPRKRDDGTNNKSSSEDLDNNSINNHELKRKRYHRHTPEQIQEMEAFFKQHPHPNNNQRKELSDKLGLEPLQVKFWFQNKRTQLKTWHERHKNSHFRIENNELRAENMRCREALSNARCRACGHAIAVAGMSSNQQCLRVENAQLREQIEYLAAILAKFVGKPLTNEAITPSSTASPTIDTEGVQKLKGKQKIE
;
A
#
# COMPACT_ATOMS: atom_id res chain seq x y z
N MET A 1 5.36 33.01 -7.69
CA MET A 1 6.49 32.32 -8.34
C MET A 1 7.01 31.30 -7.34
N LYS A 2 6.80 30.00 -7.58
CA LYS A 2 7.28 28.97 -6.65
C LYS A 2 8.72 28.66 -7.03
N GLU A 3 9.67 29.11 -6.21
CA GLU A 3 11.07 28.71 -6.33
C GLU A 3 11.15 27.19 -6.21
N ASN A 4 11.57 26.54 -7.31
CA ASN A 4 12.04 25.16 -7.27
C ASN A 4 13.39 25.15 -6.54
N MET A 5 13.37 25.25 -5.21
CA MET A 5 14.55 24.92 -4.41
C MET A 5 14.77 23.41 -4.54
N LEU A 6 15.80 23.04 -5.29
CA LEU A 6 16.38 21.70 -5.24
C LEU A 6 16.79 21.46 -3.77
N PRO A 7 16.21 20.47 -3.09
CA PRO A 7 16.53 20.20 -1.70
C PRO A 7 17.95 19.66 -1.59
N ASP A 8 18.65 20.09 -0.55
CA ASP A 8 20.03 19.70 -0.26
C ASP A 8 20.12 18.18 -0.03
N MET A 9 20.97 17.54 -0.84
CA MET A 9 21.10 16.09 -0.95
C MET A 9 22.18 15.52 -0.02
N ASN A 10 22.86 16.36 0.77
CA ASN A 10 24.05 15.94 1.53
C ASN A 10 23.76 15.13 2.81
N SER A 11 22.50 14.89 3.18
CA SER A 11 22.15 14.35 4.50
C SER A 11 21.81 12.85 4.57
N ILE A 12 21.93 12.07 3.49
CA ILE A 12 21.49 10.65 3.47
C ILE A 12 22.65 9.63 3.64
N ALA A 13 23.84 10.08 4.03
CA ALA A 13 25.00 9.19 4.19
C ALA A 13 25.07 8.42 5.52
N SER A 14 24.10 8.54 6.44
CA SER A 14 24.14 7.79 7.71
C SER A 14 22.73 7.51 8.24
N GLY A 15 22.41 6.23 8.41
CA GLY A 15 21.15 5.76 8.97
C GLY A 15 20.55 4.58 8.21
N GLY A 16 21.34 3.53 8.00
CA GLY A 16 20.83 2.23 7.57
C GLY A 16 20.48 1.39 8.79
N ASP A 17 19.19 1.18 9.03
CA ASP A 17 18.70 0.03 9.78
C ASP A 17 17.56 -0.60 8.96
N GLU A 18 17.92 -1.59 8.15
CA GLU A 18 16.94 -2.59 7.71
C GLU A 18 17.63 -3.96 7.66
N SER A 19 17.15 -4.82 8.56
CA SER A 19 17.65 -6.16 8.85
C SER A 19 17.53 -7.12 7.65
N PRO A 20 18.54 -7.96 7.34
CA PRO A 20 18.51 -8.85 6.17
C PRO A 20 17.53 -10.02 6.35
N ARG A 21 16.54 -10.12 5.45
CA ARG A 21 15.69 -11.32 5.31
C ARG A 21 16.49 -12.47 4.69
N LYS A 22 16.71 -13.53 5.47
CA LYS A 22 17.34 -14.79 5.04
C LYS A 22 16.50 -15.46 3.95
N ARG A 23 17.13 -15.86 2.85
CA ARG A 23 16.56 -16.80 1.87
C ARG A 23 17.07 -18.20 2.21
N ASP A 24 16.13 -19.13 2.32
CA ASP A 24 16.35 -20.55 2.55
C ASP A 24 16.65 -21.21 1.19
N ASP A 25 17.82 -21.83 1.04
CA ASP A 25 18.20 -22.61 -0.14
C ASP A 25 18.39 -24.06 0.31
N GLY A 26 17.45 -24.91 -0.11
CA GLY A 26 17.43 -26.34 0.23
C GLY A 26 18.39 -27.13 -0.66
N THR A 27 19.48 -27.61 -0.08
CA THR A 27 20.28 -28.73 -0.58
C THR A 27 19.50 -30.05 -0.48
N ASN A 28 19.49 -30.89 -1.54
CA ASN A 28 20.21 -32.18 -1.54
C ASN A 28 20.13 -32.98 -2.87
N ASN A 29 21.29 -33.15 -3.50
CA ASN A 29 21.91 -34.33 -4.16
C ASN A 29 21.18 -35.29 -5.11
N LYS A 30 21.83 -35.52 -6.27
CA LYS A 30 22.19 -36.88 -6.77
C LYS A 30 23.49 -36.84 -7.59
N SER A 31 24.42 -37.73 -7.23
CA SER A 31 25.79 -37.95 -7.74
C SER A 31 25.84 -38.82 -9.01
N SER A 32 26.90 -38.70 -9.84
CA SER A 32 27.58 -39.86 -10.48
C SER A 32 28.92 -39.51 -11.17
N SER A 33 30.00 -40.23 -10.75
CA SER A 33 31.28 -40.61 -11.42
C SER A 33 32.18 -39.53 -12.06
N GLU A 34 33.34 -39.20 -11.47
CA GLU A 34 34.68 -39.84 -11.56
C GLU A 34 35.38 -39.71 -12.93
N ASP A 35 36.44 -38.89 -13.00
CA ASP A 35 37.70 -39.15 -13.72
C ASP A 35 38.78 -38.11 -13.35
N LEU A 36 40.04 -38.50 -13.55
CA LEU A 36 41.24 -38.13 -12.79
C LEU A 36 42.04 -36.92 -13.31
N ASP A 37 42.77 -36.32 -12.35
CA ASP A 37 44.09 -35.69 -12.43
C ASP A 37 44.28 -34.25 -12.98
N ASN A 38 45.21 -33.59 -12.30
CA ASN A 38 46.03 -32.47 -12.72
C ASN A 38 45.59 -31.01 -12.42
N ASN A 39 46.42 -30.42 -11.55
CA ASN A 39 46.88 -29.04 -11.53
C ASN A 39 46.32 -28.13 -10.42
N SER A 40 47.25 -27.81 -9.52
CA SER A 40 47.11 -26.99 -8.33
C SER A 40 46.49 -25.63 -8.66
N ILE A 41 45.26 -25.46 -8.19
CA ILE A 41 44.64 -24.23 -7.69
C ILE A 41 45.11 -22.94 -8.41
N ASN A 42 44.51 -22.74 -9.58
CA ASN A 42 43.74 -21.55 -9.90
C ASN A 42 44.21 -20.27 -9.20
N ASN A 43 45.10 -19.59 -9.91
CA ASN A 43 45.46 -18.17 -9.80
C ASN A 43 44.25 -17.26 -10.14
N HIS A 44 43.11 -17.52 -9.50
CA HIS A 44 41.82 -16.89 -9.75
C HIS A 44 41.40 -16.02 -8.56
N GLU A 45 42.38 -15.36 -7.94
CA GLU A 45 42.14 -14.10 -7.24
C GLU A 45 41.67 -13.10 -8.30
N LEU A 46 40.36 -13.14 -8.56
CA LEU A 46 39.62 -12.19 -9.36
C LEU A 46 40.01 -10.80 -8.89
N LYS A 47 40.95 -10.17 -9.61
CA LYS A 47 41.31 -8.76 -9.51
C LYS A 47 40.01 -7.98 -9.70
N ARG A 48 39.28 -7.74 -8.60
CA ARG A 48 38.13 -6.86 -8.57
C ARG A 48 38.67 -5.52 -9.05
N LYS A 49 38.28 -5.12 -10.27
CA LYS A 49 38.65 -3.83 -10.86
C LYS A 49 38.40 -2.77 -9.80
N ARG A 50 39.48 -2.20 -9.26
CA ARG A 50 39.41 -1.20 -8.20
C ARG A 50 38.72 0.02 -8.77
N TYR A 51 37.43 0.16 -8.48
CA TYR A 51 36.64 1.30 -8.92
C TYR A 51 37.29 2.58 -8.36
N HIS A 52 37.67 3.50 -9.24
CA HIS A 52 38.13 4.82 -8.81
C HIS A 52 36.93 5.68 -8.47
N ARG A 53 36.95 6.26 -7.28
CA ARG A 53 35.95 7.23 -6.83
C ARG A 53 36.36 8.60 -7.38
N HIS A 54 35.39 9.37 -7.89
CA HIS A 54 35.64 10.75 -8.30
C HIS A 54 36.02 11.61 -7.10
N THR A 55 36.88 12.60 -7.31
CA THR A 55 37.26 13.55 -6.26
C THR A 55 36.09 14.49 -5.92
N PRO A 56 36.09 15.13 -4.73
CA PRO A 56 35.08 16.11 -4.37
C PRO A 56 34.97 17.26 -5.39
N GLU A 57 36.09 17.73 -5.93
CA GLU A 57 36.15 18.81 -6.91
C GLU A 57 35.49 18.38 -8.22
N GLN A 58 35.76 17.15 -8.69
CA GLN A 58 35.10 16.58 -9.86
C GLN A 58 33.60 16.48 -9.66
N ILE A 59 33.15 16.02 -8.48
CA ILE A 59 31.73 15.93 -8.16
C ILE A 59 31.08 17.32 -8.14
N GLN A 60 31.72 18.31 -7.50
CA GLN A 60 31.20 19.67 -7.41
C GLN A 60 31.01 20.32 -8.78
N GLU A 61 31.99 20.17 -9.68
CA GLU A 61 31.88 20.68 -11.05
C GLU A 61 30.77 19.96 -11.83
N MET A 62 30.67 18.64 -11.72
CA MET A 62 29.57 17.88 -12.35
C MET A 62 28.20 18.30 -11.79
N GLU A 63 28.09 18.57 -10.49
CA GLU A 63 26.86 19.07 -9.87
C GLU A 63 26.50 20.49 -10.29
N ALA A 64 27.49 21.38 -10.40
CA ALA A 64 27.30 22.73 -10.92
C ALA A 64 26.79 22.69 -12.37
N PHE A 65 27.38 21.84 -13.20
CA PHE A 65 26.94 21.64 -14.58
C PHE A 65 25.54 21.02 -14.66
N PHE A 66 25.23 20.05 -13.81
CA PHE A 66 23.93 19.38 -13.78
C PHE A 66 22.75 20.32 -13.56
N LYS A 67 22.93 21.38 -12.74
CA LYS A 67 21.89 22.39 -12.49
C LYS A 67 21.41 23.07 -13.77
N GLN A 68 22.30 23.23 -14.76
CA GLN A 68 22.01 23.90 -16.03
C GLN A 68 21.70 22.89 -17.15
N HIS A 69 22.37 21.73 -17.13
CA HIS A 69 22.25 20.71 -18.16
C HIS A 69 22.09 19.30 -17.55
N PRO A 70 20.89 18.91 -17.08
CA PRO A 70 20.64 17.59 -16.50
C PRO A 70 20.80 16.43 -17.51
N HIS A 71 20.71 16.74 -18.81
CA HIS A 71 20.82 15.83 -19.94
C HIS A 71 21.88 16.32 -20.93
N PRO A 72 23.17 16.23 -20.56
CA PRO A 72 24.24 16.71 -21.44
C PRO A 72 24.32 15.88 -22.72
N ASN A 73 24.50 16.57 -23.84
CA ASN A 73 24.73 15.94 -25.14
C ASN A 73 26.18 15.42 -25.27
N ASN A 74 26.53 14.79 -26.41
CA ASN A 74 27.86 14.23 -26.64
C ASN A 74 28.99 15.27 -26.52
N ASN A 75 28.81 16.45 -27.10
CA ASN A 75 29.84 17.49 -27.11
C ASN A 75 30.06 18.05 -25.71
N GLN A 76 28.97 18.36 -24.98
CA GLN A 76 29.03 18.82 -23.60
C GLN A 76 29.70 17.80 -22.67
N ARG A 77 29.42 16.50 -22.87
CA ARG A 77 30.08 15.44 -22.11
C ARG A 77 31.58 15.39 -22.38
N LYS A 78 31.99 15.55 -23.64
CA LYS A 78 33.41 15.56 -24.04
C LYS A 78 34.14 16.77 -23.43
N GLU A 79 33.56 17.96 -23.55
CA GLU A 79 34.15 19.17 -22.96
C GLU A 79 34.30 19.05 -21.44
N LEU A 80 33.26 18.55 -20.76
CA LEU A 80 33.31 18.33 -19.31
C LEU A 80 34.30 17.23 -18.92
N SER A 81 34.42 16.18 -19.74
CA SER A 81 35.39 15.10 -19.48
C SER A 81 36.83 15.59 -19.62
N ASP A 82 37.10 16.39 -20.65
CA ASP A 82 38.42 16.99 -20.91
C ASP A 82 38.80 17.95 -19.76
N LYS A 83 37.84 18.77 -19.28
CA LYS A 83 38.04 19.68 -18.14
C LYS A 83 38.35 18.93 -16.83
N LEU A 84 37.73 17.77 -16.60
CA LEU A 84 37.82 17.03 -15.34
C LEU A 84 38.88 15.92 -15.34
N GLY A 85 39.53 15.65 -16.48
CA GLY A 85 40.45 14.53 -16.64
C GLY A 85 39.75 13.17 -16.48
N LEU A 86 38.51 13.07 -16.93
CA LEU A 86 37.69 11.85 -16.84
C LEU A 86 37.43 11.27 -18.23
N GLU A 87 37.06 9.99 -18.29
CA GLU A 87 36.54 9.41 -19.53
C GLU A 87 35.11 9.94 -19.81
N PRO A 88 34.74 10.26 -21.07
CA PRO A 88 33.39 10.72 -21.42
C PRO A 88 32.27 9.78 -20.95
N LEU A 89 32.58 8.48 -20.85
CA LEU A 89 31.67 7.46 -20.36
C LEU A 89 31.43 7.56 -18.84
N GLN A 90 32.43 7.94 -18.06
CA GLN A 90 32.28 8.19 -16.62
C GLN A 90 31.32 9.36 -16.39
N VAL A 91 31.48 10.43 -17.15
CA VAL A 91 30.55 11.59 -17.13
C VAL A 91 29.15 11.12 -17.50
N LYS A 92 28.97 10.34 -18.58
CA LYS A 92 27.66 9.79 -18.96
C LYS A 92 27.01 9.02 -17.81
N PHE A 93 27.73 8.10 -17.17
CA PHE A 93 27.19 7.30 -16.07
C PHE A 93 26.92 8.11 -14.81
N TRP A 94 27.77 9.10 -14.50
CA TRP A 94 27.52 9.99 -13.39
C TRP A 94 26.20 10.75 -13.54
N PHE A 95 25.95 11.34 -14.73
CA PHE A 95 24.69 12.05 -15.00
C PHE A 95 23.48 11.11 -14.97
N GLN A 96 23.62 9.89 -15.49
CA GLN A 96 22.57 8.88 -15.40
C GLN A 96 22.26 8.54 -13.94
N ASN A 97 23.28 8.27 -13.13
CA ASN A 97 23.13 7.96 -11.72
C ASN A 97 22.53 9.13 -10.93
N LYS A 98 22.99 10.36 -11.19
CA LYS A 98 22.47 11.57 -10.53
C LYS A 98 20.97 11.74 -10.79
N ARG A 99 20.51 11.52 -12.03
CA ARG A 99 19.06 11.54 -12.34
C ARG A 99 18.28 10.44 -11.63
N THR A 100 18.80 9.21 -11.62
CA THR A 100 18.16 8.11 -10.89
C THR A 100 18.06 8.41 -9.40
N GLN A 101 19.14 8.89 -8.78
CA GLN A 101 19.14 9.31 -7.37
C GLN A 101 18.10 10.40 -7.11
N LEU A 102 18.05 11.42 -7.97
CA LEU A 102 17.07 12.50 -7.85
C LEU A 102 15.63 11.98 -7.93
N LYS A 103 15.34 11.10 -8.89
CA LYS A 103 14.02 10.49 -9.04
C LYS A 103 13.64 9.68 -7.80
N THR A 104 14.53 8.80 -7.34
CA THR A 104 14.30 7.98 -6.14
C THR A 104 14.10 8.84 -4.89
N TRP A 105 14.89 9.91 -4.72
CA TRP A 105 14.72 10.84 -3.61
C TRP A 105 13.32 11.49 -3.63
N HIS A 106 12.88 11.99 -4.78
CA HIS A 106 11.55 12.60 -4.92
C HIS A 106 10.43 11.60 -4.66
N GLU A 107 10.55 10.37 -5.16
CA GLU A 107 9.57 9.30 -4.94
C GLU A 107 9.46 8.95 -3.46
N ARG A 108 10.59 8.80 -2.76
CA ARG A 108 10.62 8.55 -1.31
C ARG A 108 9.99 9.71 -0.53
N HIS A 109 10.34 10.95 -0.86
CA HIS A 109 9.79 12.12 -0.19
C HIS A 109 8.26 12.22 -0.38
N LYS A 110 7.78 12.06 -1.63
CA LYS A 110 6.35 12.02 -1.93
C LYS A 110 5.63 10.88 -1.22
N ASN A 111 6.21 9.68 -1.23
CA ASN A 111 5.63 8.53 -0.53
C ASN A 111 5.55 8.77 0.98
N SER A 112 6.60 9.35 1.57
CA SER A 112 6.59 9.71 2.99
C SER A 112 5.49 10.73 3.31
N HIS A 113 5.33 11.77 2.48
CA HIS A 113 4.26 12.74 2.63
C HIS A 113 2.87 12.06 2.58
N PHE A 114 2.61 11.25 1.55
CA PHE A 114 1.34 10.53 1.43
C PHE A 114 1.08 9.56 2.57
N ARG A 115 2.11 8.94 3.16
CA ARG A 115 1.96 8.08 4.34
C ARG A 115 1.53 8.87 5.57
N ILE A 116 2.10 10.05 5.78
CA ILE A 116 1.72 10.94 6.90
C ILE A 116 0.26 11.37 6.73
N GLU A 117 -0.09 11.91 5.57
CA GLU A 117 -1.45 12.35 5.24
C GLU A 117 -2.47 11.20 5.36
N ASN A 118 -2.12 9.99 4.89
CA ASN A 118 -3.01 8.84 5.03
C ASN A 118 -3.24 8.44 6.49
N ASN A 119 -2.22 8.53 7.33
CA ASN A 119 -2.36 8.26 8.76
C ASN A 119 -3.25 9.31 9.44
N GLU A 120 -3.11 10.59 9.07
CA GLU A 120 -3.94 11.67 9.56
C GLU A 120 -5.40 11.49 9.14
N LEU A 121 -5.65 11.21 7.86
CA LEU A 121 -6.99 10.93 7.35
C LEU A 121 -7.63 9.72 8.01
N ARG A 122 -6.85 8.66 8.29
CA ARG A 122 -7.35 7.50 9.04
C ARG A 122 -7.71 7.87 10.48
N ALA A 123 -6.87 8.64 11.16
CA ALA A 123 -7.15 9.09 12.51
C ALA A 123 -8.40 9.99 12.56
N GLU A 124 -8.55 10.90 11.59
CA GLU A 124 -9.74 11.75 11.48
C GLU A 124 -10.98 10.93 11.14
N ASN A 125 -10.88 9.97 10.23
CA ASN A 125 -12.00 9.07 9.91
C ASN A 125 -12.44 8.27 11.13
N MET A 126 -11.49 7.78 11.94
CA MET A 126 -11.79 7.10 13.20
C MET A 126 -12.50 8.03 14.19
N ARG A 127 -12.04 9.27 14.36
CA ARG A 127 -12.69 10.28 15.20
C ARG A 127 -14.11 10.59 14.74
N CYS A 128 -14.31 10.83 13.44
CA CYS A 128 -15.63 11.07 12.87
C CYS A 128 -16.57 9.87 13.05
N ARG A 129 -16.08 8.66 12.81
CA ARG A 129 -16.87 7.44 12.98
C ARG A 129 -17.26 7.21 14.44
N GLU A 130 -16.35 7.46 15.38
CA GLU A 130 -16.62 7.39 16.81
C GLU A 130 -17.63 8.46 17.26
N ALA A 131 -17.45 9.72 16.81
CA ALA A 131 -18.37 10.80 17.11
C ALA A 131 -19.79 10.50 16.59
N LEU A 132 -19.90 9.94 15.39
CA LEU A 132 -21.18 9.49 14.83
C LEU A 132 -21.76 8.31 15.61
N SER A 133 -20.94 7.33 16.00
CA SER A 133 -21.38 6.19 16.82
C SER A 133 -21.92 6.64 18.18
N ASN A 134 -21.32 7.66 18.77
CA ASN A 134 -21.70 8.20 20.08
C ASN A 134 -22.78 9.28 20.00
N ALA A 135 -23.15 9.72 18.79
CA ALA A 135 -24.16 10.74 18.61
C ALA A 135 -25.54 10.20 19.03
N ARG A 136 -26.23 10.94 19.89
CA ARG A 136 -27.56 10.59 20.40
C ARG A 136 -28.56 11.69 20.07
N CYS A 137 -29.78 11.29 19.72
CA CYS A 137 -30.90 12.20 19.52
C CYS A 137 -31.23 12.93 20.83
N ARG A 138 -31.29 14.28 20.80
CA ARG A 138 -31.60 15.08 22.00
C ARG A 138 -33.04 14.91 22.49
N ALA A 139 -33.96 14.51 21.61
CA ALA A 139 -35.38 14.38 21.95
C ALA A 139 -35.74 13.02 22.58
N CYS A 140 -35.10 11.92 22.17
CA CYS A 140 -35.45 10.57 22.63
C CYS A 140 -34.26 9.74 23.14
N GLY A 141 -33.04 10.30 23.16
CA GLY A 141 -31.84 9.65 23.69
C GLY A 141 -31.31 8.46 22.88
N HIS A 142 -31.89 8.13 21.72
CA HIS A 142 -31.43 7.00 20.90
C HIS A 142 -30.18 7.35 20.09
N ALA A 143 -29.31 6.36 19.87
CA ALA A 143 -28.11 6.51 19.05
C ALA A 143 -28.47 6.77 17.57
N ILE A 144 -27.70 7.63 16.91
CA ILE A 144 -27.84 7.94 15.48
C ILE A 144 -26.99 6.94 14.70
N ALA A 145 -27.55 5.80 14.31
CA ALA A 145 -26.82 4.77 13.56
C ALA A 145 -26.62 5.18 12.09
N VAL A 146 -25.36 5.30 11.65
CA VAL A 146 -25.00 5.63 10.25
C VAL A 146 -24.77 4.37 9.39
N ALA A 147 -24.88 3.16 9.94
CA ALA A 147 -24.82 1.94 9.16
C ALA A 147 -25.86 0.91 9.64
N GLY A 148 -27.02 0.93 8.98
CA GLY A 148 -27.86 -0.27 8.85
C GLY A 148 -29.28 -0.20 9.42
N MET A 149 -29.60 0.73 10.32
CA MET A 149 -30.97 0.84 10.83
C MET A 149 -31.33 2.29 11.13
N SER A 150 -32.34 2.82 10.42
CA SER A 150 -32.89 4.14 10.74
C SER A 150 -33.52 4.12 12.13
N SER A 151 -33.50 5.26 12.83
CA SER A 151 -34.13 5.41 14.15
C SER A 151 -35.60 4.96 14.14
N ASN A 152 -36.31 5.20 13.04
CA ASN A 152 -37.69 4.75 12.86
C ASN A 152 -37.80 3.23 12.75
N GLN A 153 -36.85 2.58 12.06
CA GLN A 153 -36.86 1.13 11.89
C GLN A 153 -36.59 0.37 13.19
N GLN A 154 -35.77 0.93 14.10
CA GLN A 154 -35.58 0.33 15.42
C GLN A 154 -36.83 0.52 16.31
N CYS A 155 -37.46 1.69 16.28
CA CYS A 155 -38.71 1.95 17.02
C CYS A 155 -39.84 1.02 16.57
N LEU A 156 -40.02 0.88 15.26
CA LEU A 156 -41.01 -0.02 14.67
C LEU A 156 -40.77 -1.49 15.05
N ARG A 157 -39.51 -1.92 15.23
CA ARG A 157 -39.23 -3.28 15.72
C ARG A 157 -39.65 -3.49 17.16
N VAL A 158 -39.41 -2.51 18.03
CA VAL A 158 -39.84 -2.56 19.44
C VAL A 158 -41.36 -2.56 19.54
N GLU A 159 -42.02 -1.67 18.79
CA GLU A 159 -43.49 -1.61 18.75
C GLU A 159 -44.10 -2.91 18.20
N ASN A 160 -43.55 -3.48 17.12
CA ASN A 160 -44.01 -4.77 16.62
C ASN A 160 -43.84 -5.91 17.64
N ALA A 161 -42.79 -5.88 18.45
CA ALA A 161 -42.61 -6.88 19.52
C ALA A 161 -43.68 -6.73 20.61
N GLN A 162 -43.98 -5.49 21.03
CA GLN A 162 -45.02 -5.20 22.01
C GLN A 162 -46.42 -5.58 21.50
N LEU A 163 -46.71 -5.29 20.23
CA LEU A 163 -47.98 -5.67 19.61
C LEU A 163 -48.13 -7.20 19.52
N ARG A 164 -47.04 -7.93 19.24
CA ARG A 164 -47.05 -9.41 19.25
C ARG A 164 -47.36 -9.97 20.63
N GLU A 165 -46.74 -9.43 21.67
CA GLU A 165 -47.01 -9.82 23.06
C GLU A 165 -48.47 -9.55 23.46
N GLN A 166 -49.02 -8.39 23.04
CA GLN A 166 -50.44 -8.07 23.27
C GLN A 166 -51.37 -9.04 22.52
N ILE A 167 -51.04 -9.41 21.28
CA ILE A 167 -51.80 -10.41 20.52
C ILE A 167 -51.76 -11.76 21.24
N GLU A 168 -50.58 -12.21 21.70
CA GLU A 168 -50.43 -13.47 22.43
C GLU A 168 -51.21 -13.45 23.75
N TYR A 169 -51.16 -12.35 24.50
CA TYR A 169 -51.92 -12.17 25.73
C TYR A 169 -53.43 -12.25 25.50
N LEU A 170 -53.94 -11.51 24.51
CA LEU A 170 -55.36 -11.52 24.16
C LEU A 170 -55.79 -12.89 23.61
N ALA A 171 -54.97 -13.54 22.79
CA ALA A 171 -55.22 -14.90 22.31
C ALA A 171 -55.30 -15.90 23.46
N ALA A 172 -54.43 -15.78 24.47
CA ALA A 172 -54.45 -16.61 25.66
C ALA A 172 -55.70 -16.37 26.52
N ILE A 173 -56.18 -15.13 26.63
CA ILE A 173 -57.45 -14.81 27.29
C ILE A 173 -58.61 -15.42 26.50
N LEU A 174 -58.69 -15.17 25.19
CA LEU A 174 -59.76 -15.68 24.34
C LEU A 174 -59.82 -17.21 24.34
N ALA A 175 -58.67 -17.89 24.35
CA ALA A 175 -58.61 -19.34 24.46
C ALA A 175 -59.27 -19.87 25.75
N LYS A 176 -59.22 -19.12 26.87
CA LYS A 176 -59.88 -19.49 28.13
C LYS A 176 -61.41 -19.37 28.05
N PHE A 177 -61.93 -18.50 27.17
CA PHE A 177 -63.38 -18.29 27.02
C PHE A 177 -64.00 -19.07 25.84
N VAL A 178 -63.22 -19.38 24.80
CA VAL A 178 -63.71 -20.01 23.56
C VAL A 178 -63.37 -21.51 23.48
N GLY A 179 -62.53 -22.04 24.37
CA GLY A 179 -62.30 -23.49 24.53
C GLY A 179 -61.52 -24.18 23.40
N LYS A 180 -61.10 -23.45 22.35
CA LYS A 180 -60.20 -23.92 21.28
C LYS A 180 -59.29 -22.76 20.81
N PRO A 181 -58.02 -23.03 20.44
CA PRO A 181 -57.15 -22.01 19.88
C PRO A 181 -57.62 -21.65 18.47
N LEU A 182 -57.77 -20.35 18.19
CA LEU A 182 -57.92 -19.84 16.83
C LEU A 182 -56.61 -20.11 16.07
N THR A 183 -56.60 -21.12 15.21
CA THR A 183 -55.50 -21.35 14.27
C THR A 183 -55.59 -20.32 13.15
N ASN A 184 -54.84 -19.22 13.27
CA ASN A 184 -54.58 -18.32 12.14
C ASN A 184 -53.53 -18.95 11.22
N GLU A 185 -53.94 -19.85 10.33
CA GLU A 185 -53.19 -20.14 9.10
C GLU A 185 -53.38 -18.95 8.14
N ALA A 186 -52.52 -17.95 8.27
CA ALA A 186 -52.05 -17.07 7.19
C ALA A 186 -51.28 -15.92 7.84
N ILE A 187 -49.96 -16.03 7.85
CA ILE A 187 -48.94 -15.01 7.51
C ILE A 187 -47.62 -15.74 7.76
N THR A 188 -47.23 -16.55 6.79
CA THR A 188 -45.82 -16.89 6.60
C THR A 188 -45.17 -15.67 5.95
N PRO A 189 -44.22 -14.97 6.59
CA PRO A 189 -43.34 -14.11 5.82
C PRO A 189 -42.46 -15.06 5.00
N SER A 190 -42.77 -15.09 3.71
CA SER A 190 -41.92 -15.63 2.65
C SER A 190 -40.46 -15.27 2.95
N SER A 191 -39.62 -16.31 2.99
CA SER A 191 -38.18 -16.21 3.05
C SER A 191 -37.70 -15.39 1.85
N THR A 192 -37.50 -14.08 2.05
CA THR A 192 -36.80 -13.25 1.07
C THR A 192 -35.33 -13.62 1.15
N ALA A 193 -34.89 -14.30 0.11
CA ALA A 193 -33.51 -14.61 -0.23
C ALA A 193 -32.52 -13.54 0.29
N SER A 194 -31.51 -14.00 1.04
CA SER A 194 -30.26 -13.26 1.17
C SER A 194 -29.55 -13.30 -0.18
N PRO A 195 -29.10 -12.16 -0.75
CA PRO A 195 -28.11 -12.22 -1.81
C PRO A 195 -26.78 -12.62 -1.15
N THR A 196 -26.37 -13.86 -1.35
CA THR A 196 -25.00 -14.30 -1.15
C THR A 196 -24.13 -13.47 -2.10
N ILE A 197 -23.30 -12.59 -1.56
CA ILE A 197 -22.24 -11.96 -2.34
C ILE A 197 -21.12 -12.99 -2.40
N ASP A 198 -21.01 -13.66 -3.53
CA ASP A 198 -19.93 -14.57 -3.85
C ASP A 198 -18.60 -13.81 -3.83
N THR A 199 -17.82 -13.99 -2.77
CA THR A 199 -16.41 -13.61 -2.75
C THR A 199 -15.57 -14.70 -3.41
N GLU A 200 -15.74 -14.90 -4.72
CA GLU A 200 -14.80 -15.66 -5.53
C GLU A 200 -14.50 -14.88 -6.82
N GLY A 201 -13.36 -14.20 -6.85
CA GLY A 201 -12.97 -13.40 -8.01
C GLY A 201 -11.72 -12.55 -7.87
N VAL A 202 -10.92 -12.70 -6.80
CA VAL A 202 -9.54 -12.18 -6.80
C VAL A 202 -8.65 -13.28 -7.34
N GLN A 203 -8.42 -13.30 -8.67
CA GLN A 203 -7.20 -13.72 -9.36
C GLN A 203 -7.44 -13.97 -10.86
N LYS A 204 -7.48 -12.93 -11.71
CA LYS A 204 -6.91 -13.01 -13.08
C LYS A 204 -6.74 -11.66 -13.78
N LEU A 205 -5.67 -10.95 -13.45
CA LEU A 205 -5.09 -9.96 -14.37
C LEU A 205 -3.58 -10.19 -14.46
N LYS A 206 -3.21 -11.20 -15.24
CA LYS A 206 -1.89 -11.30 -15.86
C LYS A 206 -2.08 -11.62 -17.34
N GLY A 207 -1.79 -10.61 -18.17
CA GLY A 207 -1.26 -10.78 -19.53
C GLY A 207 -2.28 -11.08 -20.62
N LYS A 208 -2.48 -10.11 -21.52
CA LYS A 208 -1.87 -10.10 -22.86
C LYS A 208 -2.53 -8.99 -23.68
N GLN A 209 -1.81 -7.89 -23.87
CA GLN A 209 -2.08 -6.93 -24.94
C GLN A 209 -1.09 -7.28 -26.05
N LYS A 210 -1.57 -7.91 -27.12
CA LYS A 210 -0.87 -8.02 -28.39
C LYS A 210 -1.62 -7.07 -29.32
N ILE A 211 -0.94 -5.99 -29.66
CA ILE A 211 -1.41 -4.94 -30.56
C ILE A 211 -0.97 -5.37 -31.96
N GLU A 212 -1.92 -5.32 -32.90
CA GLU A 212 -1.70 -5.25 -34.35
C GLU A 212 -1.24 -3.84 -34.74
#